data_AF-A0A976DQJ4-F1
#
_entry.id   AF-A0A976DQJ4-F1
#
_cell.length_a   1.000
_cell.length_b   1.000
_cell.length_c   1.000
_cell.angle_alpha   90.00
_cell.angle_beta   90.00
_cell.angle_gamma   90.00
#
_symmetry.space_group_name_H-M   'P 1'
#
loop_
_entity.id
_entity.type
_entity.pdbx_description
1 polymer ?
#
loop_
_entity_poly.entity_id
_entity_poly.type
_entity_poly.pdbx_seq_one_letter_code
_entity_poly.pdbx_strand_id
1 'polypeptide(L)'
;MKNGLLSPNFIVVLVSLGLFTAAVQKGNQQPSASASKVRGLDSTDAETGLALDPNLMLVKAHCTGCHSPKMITQVRLKREEWQERIRWMQRNHKLWDLGEAEKTVLDYLEKHYSPSKSAYSRRESLRNVKWHRLENEVYGSYFKSFDGTKIYYEQMGAGKPIVLLHGFIVNATMWKRSVREQLAAAGYRVIVPDLRGNGYSDKPHDPKMYANNAEIKDIQQLMKHLNIKQFDLMGYSRGAIVAAKIMSVEPGVQKVVLGGMGENFTNPNWDRRQMMYEAFAGKSSKYPQLKGAVAYAKSINADTLVMQYLQKYQPVTTPSELKRINKPVLVISGNEDFDNGSAEKLTALIPKAICKRVPGNHNNTHSSVAFATEVINFLK
;
A
#
# COMPACT_ATOMS: atom_id res chain seq x y z
N MET A 1 50.83 47.08 -5.70
CA MET A 1 50.26 47.90 -6.78
C MET A 1 50.54 47.20 -8.11
N LYS A 2 49.47 46.88 -8.86
CA LYS A 2 49.31 46.68 -10.33
C LYS A 2 50.41 45.92 -11.12
N ASN A 3 50.14 45.07 -12.10
CA ASN A 3 48.92 44.53 -12.74
C ASN A 3 49.39 43.42 -13.71
N GLY A 4 48.59 42.38 -13.91
CA GLY A 4 48.82 41.35 -14.93
C GLY A 4 47.74 40.27 -14.88
N LEU A 5 46.49 40.67 -15.16
CA LEU A 5 45.32 39.78 -15.17
C LEU A 5 45.30 38.92 -16.44
N LEU A 6 45.24 37.61 -16.23
CA LEU A 6 44.83 36.61 -17.22
C LEU A 6 43.29 36.51 -17.23
N SER A 7 42.71 36.51 -18.42
CA SER A 7 41.27 36.38 -18.68
C SER A 7 40.76 34.95 -18.50
N PRO A 8 39.57 34.72 -17.93
CA PRO A 8 38.83 33.49 -18.11
C PRO A 8 37.73 33.63 -19.18
N ASN A 9 37.65 32.65 -20.08
CA ASN A 9 36.63 32.50 -21.10
C ASN A 9 35.24 32.28 -20.47
N PHE A 10 34.32 33.22 -20.70
CA PHE A 10 32.89 33.04 -20.47
C PHE A 10 32.25 32.40 -21.70
N ILE A 11 31.66 31.20 -21.52
CA ILE A 11 30.74 30.60 -22.48
C ILE A 11 29.36 31.22 -22.23
N VAL A 12 28.92 32.08 -23.15
CA VAL A 12 27.55 32.60 -23.21
C VAL A 12 26.71 31.65 -24.06
N VAL A 13 25.75 30.97 -23.43
CA VAL A 13 24.68 30.23 -24.14
C VAL A 13 23.58 31.23 -24.47
N LEU A 14 23.49 31.60 -25.74
CA LEU A 14 22.40 32.40 -26.31
C LEU A 14 21.13 31.52 -26.39
N VAL A 15 20.13 31.86 -25.57
CA VAL A 15 18.75 31.37 -25.70
C VAL A 15 18.05 32.20 -26.77
N SER A 16 17.80 31.59 -27.93
CA SER A 16 16.99 32.18 -29.00
C SER A 16 15.50 32.08 -28.65
N LEU A 17 14.88 33.22 -28.34
CA LEU A 17 13.43 33.39 -28.37
C LEU A 17 12.95 33.39 -29.83
N GLY A 18 12.25 32.33 -30.23
CA GLY A 18 11.47 32.32 -31.47
C GLY A 18 10.15 33.04 -31.28
N LEU A 19 10.09 34.31 -31.72
CA LEU A 19 8.85 35.05 -31.96
C LEU A 19 8.32 34.66 -33.35
N PHE A 20 7.19 33.96 -33.42
CA PHE A 20 6.43 33.84 -34.67
C PHE A 20 5.38 34.94 -34.72
N THR A 21 5.62 35.91 -35.60
CA THR A 21 4.69 36.94 -36.03
C THR A 21 3.69 36.33 -37.02
N ALA A 22 2.39 36.44 -36.71
CA ALA A 22 1.33 36.05 -37.62
C ALA A 22 1.12 37.15 -38.67
N ALA A 23 1.32 36.81 -39.95
CA ALA A 23 0.97 37.67 -41.07
C ALA A 23 -0.55 37.65 -41.30
N VAL A 24 -1.14 38.83 -41.30
CA VAL A 24 -2.54 39.12 -41.59
C VAL A 24 -2.73 39.22 -43.10
N GLN A 25 -3.66 38.45 -43.66
CA GLN A 25 -4.34 38.80 -44.91
C GLN A 25 -5.85 38.89 -44.63
N LYS A 26 -6.41 40.09 -44.83
CA LYS A 26 -7.82 40.43 -44.65
C LYS A 26 -8.51 40.59 -46.01
N GLY A 27 -9.78 40.17 -46.04
CA GLY A 27 -10.81 40.57 -47.01
C GLY A 27 -11.18 39.45 -47.98
N ASN A 28 -12.42 38.98 -48.12
CA ASN A 28 -13.68 39.67 -47.83
C ASN A 28 -14.88 38.71 -47.75
N GLN A 29 -15.84 39.11 -46.90
CA GLN A 29 -17.29 38.88 -46.94
C GLN A 29 -17.89 37.49 -46.62
N GLN A 30 -18.60 37.46 -45.48
CA GLN A 30 -19.69 36.54 -45.14
C GLN A 30 -20.85 36.65 -46.14
N PRO A 31 -21.62 35.56 -46.28
CA PRO A 31 -23.05 35.67 -46.05
C PRO A 31 -23.53 34.79 -44.89
N SER A 32 -24.58 35.31 -44.28
CA SER A 32 -25.39 34.84 -43.16
C SER A 32 -25.87 33.39 -43.20
N ALA A 33 -25.88 32.80 -42.01
CA ALA A 33 -26.89 31.90 -41.45
C ALA A 33 -27.46 30.80 -42.36
N SER A 34 -26.86 29.60 -42.25
CA SER A 34 -27.64 28.38 -42.21
C SER A 34 -26.88 27.33 -41.39
N ALA A 35 -27.25 27.18 -40.12
CA ALA A 35 -26.94 26.02 -39.29
C ALA A 35 -28.28 25.55 -38.72
N SER A 36 -29.10 24.87 -39.52
CA SER A 36 -29.13 23.42 -39.63
C SER A 36 -29.30 22.73 -38.25
N LYS A 37 -30.56 22.37 -38.01
CA LYS A 37 -31.06 21.24 -37.20
C LYS A 37 -30.53 21.07 -35.77
N VAL A 38 -31.39 21.44 -34.84
CA VAL A 38 -31.55 20.77 -33.54
C VAL A 38 -31.67 19.24 -33.73
N ARG A 39 -30.70 18.49 -33.21
CA ARG A 39 -30.72 17.04 -32.85
C ARG A 39 -29.65 16.92 -31.75
N GLY A 40 -29.90 16.54 -30.51
CA GLY A 40 -30.59 15.39 -29.94
C GLY A 40 -29.78 15.05 -28.66
N LEU A 41 -30.41 14.44 -27.65
CA LEU A 41 -29.75 13.98 -26.42
C LEU A 41 -28.53 13.09 -26.77
N ASP A 42 -27.46 13.13 -25.97
CA ASP A 42 -26.22 12.32 -26.04
C ASP A 42 -24.95 13.00 -26.58
N SER A 43 -24.65 14.23 -26.15
CA SER A 43 -23.29 14.76 -26.24
C SER A 43 -22.60 14.75 -24.87
N THR A 44 -21.40 14.15 -24.81
CA THR A 44 -20.57 14.07 -23.60
C THR A 44 -19.27 14.83 -23.79
N ASP A 45 -18.75 15.39 -22.70
CA ASP A 45 -17.42 15.98 -22.60
C ASP A 45 -16.35 14.93 -22.93
N ALA A 46 -15.47 15.23 -23.89
CA ALA A 46 -14.48 14.28 -24.38
C ALA A 46 -13.44 13.89 -23.29
N GLU A 47 -13.18 14.78 -22.34
CA GLU A 47 -12.22 14.56 -21.25
C GLU A 47 -12.81 13.69 -20.13
N THR A 48 -14.04 14.00 -19.70
CA THR A 48 -14.63 13.40 -18.49
C THR A 48 -15.70 12.34 -18.78
N GLY A 49 -16.25 12.32 -20.00
CA GLY A 49 -17.43 11.53 -20.34
C GLY A 49 -18.72 12.03 -19.68
N LEU A 50 -18.69 13.20 -19.03
CA LEU A 50 -19.86 13.81 -18.40
C LEU A 50 -20.78 14.43 -19.45
N ALA A 51 -22.10 14.44 -19.23
CA ALA A 51 -23.07 15.03 -20.15
C ALA A 51 -22.81 16.53 -20.35
N LEU A 52 -22.85 17.02 -21.59
CA LEU A 52 -22.72 18.45 -21.86
C LEU A 52 -23.94 19.21 -21.32
N ASP A 53 -23.68 20.23 -20.49
CA ASP A 53 -24.68 21.09 -19.87
C ASP A 53 -24.02 22.44 -19.53
N PRO A 54 -24.76 23.56 -19.48
CA PRO A 54 -24.22 24.84 -19.02
C PRO A 54 -23.52 24.77 -17.66
N ASN A 55 -23.93 23.84 -16.79
CA ASN A 55 -23.34 23.66 -15.46
C ASN A 55 -22.14 22.70 -15.42
N LEU A 56 -21.75 22.10 -16.55
CA LEU A 56 -20.69 21.08 -16.61
C LEU A 56 -19.37 21.59 -16.02
N MET A 57 -18.96 22.82 -16.31
CA MET A 57 -17.68 23.34 -15.82
C MET A 57 -17.67 23.48 -14.29
N LEU A 58 -18.79 23.86 -13.68
CA LEU A 58 -18.95 23.88 -12.24
C LEU A 58 -18.87 22.46 -11.67
N VAL A 59 -19.55 21.50 -12.31
CA VAL A 59 -19.53 20.09 -11.89
C VAL A 59 -18.12 19.51 -12.00
N LYS A 60 -17.36 19.81 -13.05
CA LYS A 60 -15.96 19.38 -13.20
C LYS A 60 -15.11 19.94 -12.06
N ALA A 61 -15.22 21.23 -11.76
CA ALA A 61 -14.47 21.87 -10.68
C ALA A 61 -14.69 21.18 -9.31
N HIS A 62 -15.92 20.75 -9.03
CA HIS A 62 -16.26 20.13 -7.75
C HIS A 62 -16.12 18.60 -7.71
N CYS A 63 -16.28 17.90 -8.84
CA CYS A 63 -16.48 16.45 -8.85
C CYS A 63 -15.34 15.65 -9.49
N THR A 64 -14.42 16.29 -10.23
CA THR A 64 -13.33 15.58 -10.93
C THR A 64 -11.94 15.86 -10.38
N GLY A 65 -11.81 16.71 -9.35
CA GLY A 65 -10.53 17.05 -8.73
C GLY A 65 -9.91 15.95 -7.86
N CYS A 66 -10.72 15.05 -7.30
CA CYS A 66 -10.26 14.02 -6.35
C CYS A 66 -10.47 12.58 -6.84
N HIS A 67 -11.46 12.35 -7.70
CA HIS A 67 -11.86 11.03 -8.19
C HIS A 67 -12.12 11.05 -9.68
N SER A 68 -12.10 9.86 -10.29
CA SER A 68 -12.43 9.73 -11.71
C SER A 68 -13.91 10.04 -11.97
N PRO A 69 -14.25 10.78 -13.05
CA PRO A 69 -15.64 11.02 -13.45
C PRO A 69 -16.41 9.73 -13.77
N LYS A 70 -15.72 8.59 -13.95
CA LYS A 70 -16.34 7.27 -14.09
C LYS A 70 -17.26 6.90 -12.92
N MET A 71 -17.00 7.41 -11.71
CA MET A 71 -17.90 7.17 -10.57
C MET A 71 -19.29 7.80 -10.76
N ILE A 72 -19.39 8.85 -11.58
CA ILE A 72 -20.67 9.47 -11.93
C ILE A 72 -21.28 8.73 -13.12
N THR A 73 -20.50 8.52 -14.19
CA THR A 73 -21.04 7.97 -15.44
C THR A 73 -21.48 6.51 -15.34
N GLN A 74 -20.96 5.75 -14.37
CA GLN A 74 -21.29 4.32 -14.17
C GLN A 74 -22.42 4.05 -13.18
N VAL A 75 -22.95 5.08 -12.49
CA VAL A 75 -24.02 4.91 -11.50
C VAL A 75 -25.22 5.74 -11.93
N ARG A 76 -26.42 5.29 -11.55
CA ARG A 76 -27.67 6.05 -11.70
C ARG A 76 -28.37 6.09 -10.36
N LEU A 77 -28.52 7.28 -9.79
CA LEU A 77 -29.04 7.50 -8.44
C LEU A 77 -30.08 8.61 -8.45
N LYS A 78 -31.05 8.53 -7.54
CA LYS A 78 -31.95 9.63 -7.25
C LYS A 78 -31.19 10.79 -6.60
N ARG A 79 -31.79 11.98 -6.57
CA ARG A 79 -31.18 13.17 -5.98
C ARG A 79 -30.70 12.94 -4.54
N GLU A 80 -31.54 12.32 -3.72
CA GLU A 80 -31.27 12.08 -2.31
C GLU A 80 -30.07 11.12 -2.15
N GLU A 81 -30.00 10.10 -2.99
CA GLU A 81 -28.90 9.13 -3.03
C GLU A 81 -27.58 9.76 -3.51
N TRP A 82 -27.64 10.69 -4.47
CA TRP A 82 -26.48 11.50 -4.86
C TRP A 82 -25.99 12.39 -3.72
N GLN A 83 -26.92 13.03 -3.00
CA GLN A 83 -26.60 13.87 -1.86
C GLN A 83 -25.95 13.05 -0.73
N GLU A 84 -26.49 11.89 -0.38
CA GLU A 84 -25.90 10.99 0.61
C GLU A 84 -24.49 10.54 0.23
N ARG A 85 -24.27 10.24 -1.06
CA ARG A 85 -22.94 9.88 -1.57
C ARG A 85 -21.94 11.02 -1.45
N ILE A 86 -22.32 12.25 -1.80
CA ILE A 86 -21.49 13.45 -1.63
C ILE A 86 -21.12 13.63 -0.15
N ARG A 87 -22.12 13.53 0.74
CA ARG A 87 -21.93 13.63 2.18
C ARG A 87 -21.00 12.54 2.73
N TRP A 88 -21.11 11.31 2.23
CA TRP A 88 -20.20 10.23 2.59
C TRP A 88 -18.76 10.53 2.15
N MET A 89 -18.55 11.05 0.94
CA MET A 89 -17.21 11.43 0.47
C MET A 89 -16.62 12.56 1.31
N GLN A 90 -17.40 13.59 1.65
CA GLN A 90 -16.97 14.69 2.52
C GLN A 90 -16.52 14.18 3.89
N ARG A 91 -17.30 13.31 4.54
CA ARG A 91 -16.98 12.77 5.87
C ARG A 91 -15.76 11.83 5.89
N ASN A 92 -15.64 10.95 4.89
CA ASN A 92 -14.64 9.86 4.92
C ASN A 92 -13.35 10.19 4.17
N HIS A 93 -13.41 11.10 3.19
CA HIS A 93 -12.27 11.48 2.35
C HIS A 93 -11.83 12.93 2.52
N LYS A 94 -12.37 13.64 3.54
CA LYS A 94 -12.03 15.03 3.88
C LYS A 94 -12.20 16.00 2.70
N LEU A 95 -13.23 15.79 1.87
CA LEU A 95 -13.54 16.69 0.77
C LEU A 95 -14.23 17.97 1.27
N TRP A 96 -14.07 19.06 0.52
CA TRP A 96 -14.64 20.36 0.86
C TRP A 96 -16.17 20.38 0.78
N ASP A 97 -16.76 21.34 1.50
CA ASP A 97 -18.18 21.64 1.35
C ASP A 97 -18.44 22.25 -0.03
N LEU A 98 -19.52 21.82 -0.69
CA LEU A 98 -19.90 22.36 -1.99
C LEU A 98 -20.54 23.75 -1.86
N GLY A 99 -21.00 24.14 -0.67
CA GLY A 99 -21.61 25.44 -0.41
C GLY A 99 -22.77 25.74 -1.36
N GLU A 100 -22.80 26.95 -1.91
CA GLU A 100 -23.85 27.38 -2.85
C GLU A 100 -23.89 26.56 -4.16
N ALA A 101 -22.79 25.90 -4.53
CA ALA A 101 -22.72 25.07 -5.73
C ALA A 101 -23.46 23.73 -5.56
N GLU A 102 -23.78 23.31 -4.33
CA GLU A 102 -24.38 22.00 -4.07
C GLU A 102 -25.68 21.78 -4.84
N LYS A 103 -26.57 22.78 -4.81
CA LYS A 103 -27.86 22.68 -5.49
C LYS A 103 -27.66 22.45 -6.99
N THR A 104 -26.78 23.23 -7.62
CA THR A 104 -26.50 23.15 -9.05
C THR A 104 -25.85 21.82 -9.43
N VAL A 105 -24.94 21.30 -8.60
CA VAL A 105 -24.33 19.97 -8.81
C VAL A 105 -25.38 18.87 -8.71
N LEU A 106 -26.25 18.89 -7.70
CA LEU A 106 -27.32 17.91 -7.56
C LEU A 106 -28.34 18.00 -8.68
N ASP A 107 -28.71 19.21 -9.13
CA ASP A 107 -29.62 19.42 -10.26
C ASP A 107 -29.05 18.81 -11.55
N TYR A 108 -27.75 18.97 -11.79
CA TYR A 108 -27.06 18.35 -12.93
C TYR A 108 -27.03 16.82 -12.82
N LEU A 109 -26.67 16.28 -11.65
CA LEU A 109 -26.58 14.82 -11.43
C LEU A 109 -27.94 14.15 -11.56
N GLU A 110 -28.99 14.77 -11.02
CA GLU A 110 -30.36 14.31 -11.15
C GLU A 110 -30.82 14.34 -12.61
N LYS A 111 -30.56 15.44 -13.33
CA LYS A 111 -30.96 15.59 -14.73
C LYS A 111 -30.33 14.53 -15.64
N HIS A 112 -29.05 14.25 -15.48
CA HIS A 112 -28.27 13.44 -16.44
C HIS A 112 -27.98 12.01 -15.96
N TYR A 113 -28.04 11.77 -14.65
CA TYR A 113 -27.64 10.50 -14.04
C TYR A 113 -28.69 9.95 -13.06
N SER A 114 -29.97 10.28 -13.26
CA SER A 114 -31.08 9.60 -12.58
C SER A 114 -31.39 8.22 -13.16
N PRO A 115 -32.00 7.30 -12.39
CA PRO A 115 -32.48 6.01 -12.91
C PRO A 115 -33.45 6.23 -14.07
N SER A 116 -33.18 5.63 -15.24
CA SER A 116 -34.13 5.60 -16.34
C SER A 116 -35.04 4.38 -16.24
N LYS A 117 -36.26 4.45 -16.80
CA LYS A 117 -37.18 3.29 -16.88
C LYS A 117 -36.56 2.09 -17.61
N SER A 118 -35.55 2.29 -18.48
CA SER A 118 -34.82 1.21 -19.18
C SER A 118 -33.64 0.64 -18.40
N ALA A 119 -33.15 1.31 -17.35
CA ALA A 119 -32.07 0.79 -16.49
C ALA A 119 -32.52 -0.36 -15.58
N TYR A 120 -33.84 -0.57 -15.46
CA TYR A 120 -34.45 -1.65 -14.67
C TYR A 120 -34.44 -3.02 -15.35
N SER A 121 -34.02 -3.17 -16.62
CA SER A 121 -34.30 -4.41 -17.36
C SER A 121 -33.31 -5.56 -17.18
N ARG A 122 -32.24 -5.43 -16.38
CA ARG A 122 -31.30 -6.55 -16.16
C ARG A 122 -31.21 -7.07 -14.73
N ARG A 123 -31.48 -6.25 -13.71
CA ARG A 123 -31.77 -6.67 -12.32
C ARG A 123 -32.59 -5.59 -11.65
N GLU A 124 -33.70 -5.98 -11.03
CA GLU A 124 -34.49 -5.07 -10.19
C GLU A 124 -33.63 -4.60 -9.01
N SER A 125 -33.70 -3.31 -8.66
CA SER A 125 -33.06 -2.79 -7.46
C SER A 125 -33.61 -3.53 -6.24
N LEU A 126 -32.72 -4.07 -5.41
CA LEU A 126 -33.11 -4.77 -4.19
C LEU A 126 -34.03 -3.88 -3.35
N ARG A 127 -35.28 -4.33 -3.14
CA ARG A 127 -36.21 -3.72 -2.20
C ARG A 127 -36.04 -4.43 -0.86
N ASN A 128 -36.08 -3.69 0.24
CA ASN A 128 -35.81 -4.20 1.60
C ASN A 128 -34.36 -4.69 1.82
N VAL A 129 -33.37 -3.92 1.34
CA VAL A 129 -31.97 -4.16 1.71
C VAL A 129 -31.83 -3.97 3.22
N LYS A 130 -31.73 -5.08 3.96
CA LYS A 130 -31.04 -5.06 5.25
C LYS A 130 -29.57 -4.84 4.94
N TRP A 131 -29.13 -3.60 5.11
CA TRP A 131 -27.71 -3.28 5.14
C TRP A 131 -27.12 -3.97 6.37
N HIS A 132 -26.59 -5.16 6.18
CA HIS A 132 -25.63 -5.69 7.13
C HIS A 132 -24.40 -4.81 7.01
N ARG A 133 -24.05 -4.11 8.09
CA ARG A 133 -22.68 -3.65 8.24
C ARG A 133 -21.84 -4.94 8.14
N LEU A 134 -20.98 -5.04 7.13
CA LEU A 134 -19.95 -6.08 7.09
C LEU A 134 -18.95 -5.74 8.20
N GLU A 135 -19.39 -5.88 9.45
CA GLU A 135 -18.48 -5.98 10.59
C GLU A 135 -17.83 -7.36 10.47
N ASN A 136 -16.59 -7.37 10.00
CA ASN A 136 -15.67 -8.49 10.16
C ASN A 136 -16.07 -9.80 9.45
N GLU A 137 -16.22 -9.79 8.12
CA GLU A 137 -15.95 -11.04 7.40
C GLU A 137 -14.44 -11.30 7.45
N VAL A 138 -14.06 -12.19 8.36
CA VAL A 138 -12.73 -12.79 8.46
C VAL A 138 -12.58 -13.73 7.27
N TYR A 139 -12.03 -13.24 6.15
CA TYR A 139 -11.87 -14.00 4.89
C TYR A 139 -10.85 -15.15 4.95
N GLY A 140 -10.07 -15.23 6.02
CA GLY A 140 -9.03 -16.24 6.21
C GLY A 140 -9.45 -17.42 7.07
N SER A 141 -8.50 -18.31 7.31
CA SER A 141 -8.65 -19.51 8.12
C SER A 141 -7.78 -19.44 9.37
N TYR A 142 -8.03 -20.33 10.31
CA TYR A 142 -7.24 -20.46 11.53
C TYR A 142 -6.62 -21.84 11.63
N PHE A 143 -5.44 -21.92 12.26
CA PHE A 143 -4.89 -23.17 12.76
C PHE A 143 -4.36 -22.98 14.19
N LYS A 144 -4.21 -24.09 14.92
CA LYS A 144 -3.55 -24.08 16.24
C LYS A 144 -2.07 -24.39 16.08
N SER A 145 -1.22 -23.50 16.60
CA SER A 145 0.23 -23.67 16.57
C SER A 145 0.72 -24.64 17.65
N PHE A 146 2.05 -24.81 17.75
CA PHE A 146 2.72 -25.78 18.64
C PHE A 146 2.38 -25.62 20.14
N ASP A 147 1.95 -24.44 20.56
CA ASP A 147 1.59 -24.10 21.94
C ASP A 147 0.08 -23.81 22.10
N GLY A 148 -0.73 -24.17 21.11
CA GLY A 148 -2.17 -23.96 21.11
C GLY A 148 -2.61 -22.56 20.68
N THR A 149 -1.68 -21.62 20.46
CA THR A 149 -1.98 -20.27 19.94
C THR A 149 -2.72 -20.38 18.60
N LYS A 150 -3.89 -19.75 18.49
CA LYS A 150 -4.67 -19.73 17.26
C LYS A 150 -4.11 -18.65 16.33
N ILE A 151 -3.61 -19.08 15.17
CA ILE A 151 -3.00 -18.20 14.17
C ILE A 151 -3.94 -18.08 12.98
N TYR A 152 -4.26 -16.84 12.62
CA TYR A 152 -5.02 -16.48 11.43
C TYR A 152 -4.12 -16.43 10.20
N TYR A 153 -4.62 -16.87 9.05
CA TYR A 153 -3.97 -16.65 7.77
C TYR A 153 -4.98 -16.51 6.62
N GLU A 154 -4.63 -15.66 5.66
CA GLU A 154 -5.32 -15.56 4.37
C GLU A 154 -4.54 -16.33 3.30
N GLN A 155 -5.24 -16.80 2.27
CA GLN A 155 -4.61 -17.39 1.09
C GLN A 155 -5.31 -16.96 -0.19
N MET A 156 -4.54 -16.84 -1.28
CA MET A 156 -5.07 -16.56 -2.62
C MET A 156 -4.16 -17.10 -3.71
N GLY A 157 -4.72 -17.24 -4.91
CA GLY A 157 -4.01 -17.81 -6.04
C GLY A 157 -3.79 -19.31 -5.93
N ALA A 158 -3.18 -19.88 -6.96
CA ALA A 158 -2.83 -21.28 -7.06
C ALA A 158 -1.43 -21.39 -7.67
N GLY A 159 -0.65 -22.39 -7.27
CA GLY A 159 0.71 -22.63 -7.78
C GLY A 159 1.77 -22.67 -6.68
N LYS A 160 2.96 -22.15 -6.97
CA LYS A 160 4.12 -22.25 -6.07
C LYS A 160 3.84 -21.49 -4.76
N PRO A 161 3.98 -22.11 -3.57
CA PRO A 161 3.70 -21.43 -2.31
C PRO A 161 4.69 -20.30 -2.01
N ILE A 162 4.16 -19.16 -1.57
CA ILE A 162 4.94 -18.06 -1.00
C ILE A 162 4.27 -17.54 0.26
N VAL A 163 5.05 -17.36 1.33
CA VAL A 163 4.56 -16.82 2.62
C VAL A 163 4.98 -15.35 2.77
N LEU A 164 4.03 -14.47 3.11
CA LEU A 164 4.26 -13.03 3.24
C LEU A 164 4.09 -12.59 4.71
N LEU A 165 5.19 -12.20 5.36
CA LEU A 165 5.21 -11.80 6.77
C LEU A 165 5.18 -10.28 6.91
N HIS A 166 4.13 -9.77 7.55
CA HIS A 166 3.92 -8.33 7.75
C HIS A 166 4.90 -7.70 8.77
N GLY A 167 4.94 -6.38 8.79
CA GLY A 167 5.78 -5.60 9.71
C GLY A 167 5.24 -5.52 11.14
N PHE A 168 5.95 -4.77 11.99
CA PHE A 168 5.53 -4.51 13.38
C PHE A 168 4.24 -3.69 13.43
N ILE A 169 3.42 -3.86 14.49
CA ILE A 169 2.13 -3.17 14.76
C ILE A 169 1.00 -3.53 13.79
N VAL A 170 1.31 -3.80 12.52
CA VAL A 170 0.33 -4.09 11.47
C VAL A 170 -0.05 -5.58 11.40
N ASN A 171 -0.73 -5.98 10.33
CA ASN A 171 -1.23 -7.34 10.08
C ASN A 171 -1.27 -7.62 8.57
N ALA A 172 -1.86 -8.73 8.15
CA ALA A 172 -1.98 -9.17 6.76
C ALA A 172 -2.56 -8.11 5.80
N THR A 173 -3.33 -7.13 6.31
CA THR A 173 -3.89 -6.05 5.50
C THR A 173 -2.81 -5.16 4.86
N MET A 174 -1.60 -5.14 5.42
CA MET A 174 -0.41 -4.48 4.83
C MET A 174 -0.18 -4.90 3.37
N TRP A 175 -0.51 -6.14 3.03
CA TRP A 175 -0.28 -6.69 1.70
C TRP A 175 -1.43 -6.47 0.72
N LYS A 176 -2.58 -5.91 1.14
CA LYS A 176 -3.77 -5.67 0.30
C LYS A 176 -3.55 -4.71 -0.86
N ARG A 177 -2.43 -3.99 -0.85
CA ARG A 177 -2.08 -3.02 -1.86
C ARG A 177 -0.94 -3.57 -2.70
N SER A 178 -1.32 -4.24 -3.78
CA SER A 178 -0.52 -4.57 -4.97
C SER A 178 0.26 -5.89 -4.93
N VAL A 179 1.11 -6.17 -3.92
CA VAL A 179 2.09 -7.26 -4.08
C VAL A 179 1.46 -8.64 -4.00
N ARG A 180 0.49 -8.88 -3.11
CA ARG A 180 -0.15 -10.19 -3.00
C ARG A 180 -1.03 -10.51 -4.22
N GLU A 181 -1.74 -9.50 -4.75
CA GLU A 181 -2.55 -9.67 -5.96
C GLU A 181 -1.66 -9.91 -7.18
N GLN A 182 -0.53 -9.19 -7.31
CA GLN A 182 0.39 -9.39 -8.43
C GLN A 182 1.13 -10.73 -8.35
N LEU A 183 1.50 -11.19 -7.15
CA LEU A 183 2.08 -12.53 -6.98
C LEU A 183 1.06 -13.61 -7.34
N ALA A 184 -0.19 -13.49 -6.90
CA ALA A 184 -1.24 -14.42 -7.27
C ALA A 184 -1.48 -14.43 -8.79
N ALA A 185 -1.51 -13.25 -9.44
CA ALA A 185 -1.60 -13.13 -10.89
C ALA A 185 -0.36 -13.71 -11.62
N ALA A 186 0.80 -13.72 -10.98
CA ALA A 186 2.02 -14.35 -11.47
C ALA A 186 2.10 -15.87 -11.22
N GLY A 187 1.02 -16.50 -10.73
CA GLY A 187 0.93 -17.96 -10.55
C GLY A 187 1.45 -18.47 -9.20
N TYR A 188 1.53 -17.62 -8.18
CA TYR A 188 1.86 -18.03 -6.82
C TYR A 188 0.61 -18.37 -6.01
N ARG A 189 0.73 -19.38 -5.14
CA ARG A 189 -0.17 -19.55 -4.00
C ARG A 189 0.35 -18.69 -2.85
N VAL A 190 -0.29 -17.55 -2.65
CA VAL A 190 0.13 -16.55 -1.67
C VAL A 190 -0.52 -16.84 -0.33
N ILE A 191 0.28 -16.97 0.73
CA ILE A 191 -0.15 -17.27 2.10
C ILE A 191 0.27 -16.11 3.00
N VAL A 192 -0.68 -15.51 3.69
CA VAL A 192 -0.47 -14.29 4.47
C VAL A 192 -0.96 -14.50 5.90
N PRO A 193 -0.10 -14.96 6.82
CA PRO A 193 -0.47 -15.07 8.23
C PRO A 193 -0.48 -13.71 8.92
N ASP A 194 -1.36 -13.57 9.90
CA ASP A 194 -1.15 -12.61 10.98
C ASP A 194 -0.18 -13.25 11.98
N LEU A 195 0.98 -12.64 12.19
CA LEU A 195 1.93 -13.08 13.23
C LEU A 195 1.24 -13.06 14.60
N ARG A 196 1.64 -13.97 15.50
CA ARG A 196 1.09 -14.00 16.87
C ARG A 196 1.19 -12.62 17.50
N GLY A 197 0.14 -12.20 18.19
CA GLY A 197 0.07 -10.86 18.76
C GLY A 197 -0.48 -9.77 17.83
N ASN A 198 -0.78 -10.10 16.57
CA ASN A 198 -1.24 -9.14 15.57
C ASN A 198 -2.56 -9.56 14.91
N GLY A 199 -3.27 -8.56 14.35
CA GLY A 199 -4.46 -8.78 13.53
C GLY A 199 -5.50 -9.69 14.19
N TYR A 200 -5.90 -10.74 13.50
CA TYR A 200 -6.88 -11.73 13.96
C TYR A 200 -6.27 -12.92 14.70
N SER A 201 -4.94 -13.04 14.75
CA SER A 201 -4.26 -14.05 15.56
C SER A 201 -4.39 -13.75 17.05
N ASP A 202 -4.29 -14.81 17.86
CA ASP A 202 -4.30 -14.71 19.31
C ASP A 202 -3.18 -13.79 19.82
N LYS A 203 -3.46 -13.11 20.93
CA LYS A 203 -2.60 -12.11 21.59
C LYS A 203 -2.37 -12.55 23.03
N PRO A 204 -1.63 -13.66 23.27
CA PRO A 204 -1.41 -14.12 24.64
C PRO A 204 -0.69 -13.04 25.46
N HIS A 205 -1.09 -12.86 26.72
CA HIS A 205 -0.46 -11.91 27.64
C HIS A 205 0.62 -12.55 28.52
N ASP A 206 0.89 -13.85 28.38
CA ASP A 206 2.07 -14.46 28.99
C ASP A 206 3.30 -14.18 28.11
N PRO A 207 4.32 -13.46 28.59
CA PRO A 207 5.54 -13.17 27.83
C PRO A 207 6.28 -14.42 27.36
N LYS A 208 6.16 -15.56 28.06
CA LYS A 208 6.80 -16.82 27.66
C LYS A 208 6.28 -17.32 26.31
N MET A 209 5.06 -16.93 25.92
CA MET A 209 4.47 -17.27 24.63
C MET A 209 5.17 -16.58 23.45
N TYR A 210 6.04 -15.59 23.66
CA TYR A 210 6.80 -14.96 22.56
C TYR A 210 8.25 -15.42 22.51
N ALA A 211 8.72 -16.14 23.54
CA ALA A 211 10.09 -16.59 23.67
C ALA A 211 10.45 -17.73 22.71
N ASN A 212 11.74 -18.09 22.65
CA ASN A 212 12.23 -19.30 21.98
C ASN A 212 11.79 -19.42 20.51
N ASN A 213 11.86 -18.30 19.77
CA ASN A 213 11.52 -18.22 18.35
C ASN A 213 10.08 -18.65 18.05
N ALA A 214 9.12 -18.26 18.89
CA ALA A 214 7.72 -18.68 18.77
C ALA A 214 7.12 -18.39 17.38
N GLU A 215 7.41 -17.22 16.81
CA GLU A 215 6.93 -16.85 15.46
C GLU A 215 7.52 -17.72 14.35
N ILE A 216 8.77 -18.16 14.49
CA ILE A 216 9.40 -19.08 13.54
C ILE A 216 8.64 -20.40 13.56
N LYS A 217 8.36 -20.90 14.77
CA LYS A 217 7.61 -22.15 14.98
C LYS A 217 6.18 -22.03 14.46
N ASP A 218 5.53 -20.87 14.55
CA ASP A 218 4.22 -20.65 13.93
C ASP A 218 4.26 -20.88 12.42
N ILE A 219 5.23 -20.29 11.73
CA ILE A 219 5.32 -20.42 10.28
C ILE A 219 5.66 -21.86 9.90
N GLN A 220 6.57 -22.53 10.62
CA GLN A 220 6.86 -23.95 10.40
C GLN A 220 5.61 -24.83 10.58
N GLN A 221 4.82 -24.58 11.63
CA GLN A 221 3.59 -25.32 11.89
C GLN A 221 2.49 -24.99 10.89
N LEU A 222 2.42 -23.76 10.39
CA LEU A 222 1.50 -23.39 9.31
C LEU A 222 1.84 -24.15 8.03
N MET A 223 3.13 -24.23 7.67
CA MET A 223 3.55 -24.98 6.48
C MET A 223 3.24 -26.47 6.63
N LYS A 224 3.46 -27.05 7.81
CA LYS A 224 3.05 -28.42 8.12
C LYS A 224 1.53 -28.61 8.02
N HIS A 225 0.74 -27.70 8.60
CA HIS A 225 -0.72 -27.72 8.57
C HIS A 225 -1.26 -27.67 7.13
N LEU A 226 -0.64 -26.88 6.26
CA LEU A 226 -1.01 -26.75 4.85
C LEU A 226 -0.40 -27.84 3.94
N ASN A 227 0.35 -28.78 4.52
CA ASN A 227 1.10 -29.83 3.82
C ASN A 227 2.08 -29.27 2.76
N ILE A 228 2.79 -28.19 3.10
CA ILE A 228 3.75 -27.50 2.23
C ILE A 228 5.17 -27.81 2.71
N LYS A 229 5.94 -28.50 1.86
CA LYS A 229 7.34 -28.87 2.16
C LYS A 229 8.36 -27.84 1.65
N GLN A 230 8.02 -27.14 0.57
CA GLN A 230 8.90 -26.14 -0.06
C GLN A 230 8.09 -24.89 -0.40
N PHE A 231 8.66 -23.73 -0.12
CA PHE A 231 7.99 -22.44 -0.31
C PHE A 231 9.02 -21.32 -0.47
N ASP A 232 8.63 -20.25 -1.14
CA ASP A 232 9.35 -18.97 -1.09
C ASP A 232 8.87 -18.17 0.13
N LEU A 233 9.72 -17.28 0.64
CA LEU A 233 9.44 -16.52 1.85
C LEU A 233 9.71 -15.05 1.63
N MET A 234 8.78 -14.20 2.04
CA MET A 234 8.91 -12.76 1.96
C MET A 234 8.53 -12.15 3.30
N GLY A 235 9.35 -11.21 3.79
CA GLY A 235 9.03 -10.46 4.98
C GLY A 235 9.39 -8.99 4.80
N TYR A 236 8.68 -8.09 5.46
CA TYR A 236 9.01 -6.67 5.47
C TYR A 236 9.12 -6.12 6.89
N SER A 237 10.11 -5.27 7.14
CA SER A 237 10.42 -4.74 8.46
C SER A 237 10.60 -5.90 9.46
N ARG A 238 9.83 -5.94 10.55
CA ARG A 238 9.84 -7.06 11.49
C ARG A 238 9.60 -8.43 10.83
N GLY A 239 8.75 -8.50 9.81
CA GLY A 239 8.56 -9.73 9.04
C GLY A 239 9.83 -10.19 8.34
N ALA A 240 10.72 -9.28 7.93
CA ALA A 240 12.03 -9.61 7.37
C ALA A 240 12.97 -10.20 8.43
N ILE A 241 12.89 -9.72 9.68
CA ILE A 241 13.66 -10.28 10.81
C ILE A 241 13.23 -11.72 11.08
N VAL A 242 11.91 -11.97 11.11
CA VAL A 242 11.36 -13.33 11.25
C VAL A 242 11.75 -14.20 10.05
N ALA A 243 11.63 -13.69 8.83
CA ALA A 243 12.02 -14.42 7.62
C ALA A 243 13.50 -14.79 7.59
N ALA A 244 14.37 -13.88 8.03
CA ALA A 244 15.80 -14.13 8.14
C ALA A 244 16.13 -15.25 9.13
N LYS A 245 15.34 -15.43 10.20
CA LYS A 245 15.51 -16.55 11.13
C LYS A 245 14.91 -17.85 10.57
N ILE A 246 13.75 -17.79 9.93
CA ILE A 246 13.15 -18.97 9.29
C ILE A 246 14.12 -19.53 8.24
N MET A 247 14.66 -18.69 7.35
CA MET A 247 15.57 -19.19 6.30
C MET A 247 16.83 -19.87 6.83
N SER A 248 17.27 -19.55 8.05
CA SER A 248 18.46 -20.14 8.67
C SER A 248 18.20 -21.47 9.38
N VAL A 249 16.93 -21.83 9.63
CA VAL A 249 16.56 -23.06 10.36
C VAL A 249 15.58 -23.95 9.61
N GLU A 250 14.88 -23.42 8.60
CA GLU A 250 13.88 -24.13 7.82
C GLU A 250 14.44 -24.53 6.45
N PRO A 251 14.74 -25.82 6.21
CA PRO A 251 15.27 -26.29 4.94
C PRO A 251 14.29 -26.07 3.77
N GLY A 252 12.97 -26.10 4.02
CA GLY A 252 11.94 -25.95 2.98
C GLY A 252 11.93 -24.60 2.25
N VAL A 253 12.51 -23.54 2.82
CA VAL A 253 12.58 -22.22 2.18
C VAL A 253 13.46 -22.25 0.92
N GLN A 254 12.97 -21.78 -0.22
CA GLN A 254 13.67 -21.80 -1.51
C GLN A 254 14.32 -20.46 -1.88
N LYS A 255 13.52 -19.40 -2.10
CA LYS A 255 13.97 -18.00 -2.27
C LYS A 255 13.46 -17.13 -1.12
N VAL A 256 14.21 -16.08 -0.77
CA VAL A 256 13.84 -15.16 0.33
C VAL A 256 13.86 -13.71 -0.11
N VAL A 257 12.85 -12.94 0.28
CA VAL A 257 12.81 -11.48 0.15
C VAL A 257 12.81 -10.84 1.54
N LEU A 258 13.82 -10.01 1.82
CA LEU A 258 13.97 -9.23 3.03
C LEU A 258 13.73 -7.74 2.72
N GLY A 259 12.53 -7.28 3.05
CA GLY A 259 12.05 -5.93 2.76
C GLY A 259 12.26 -4.93 3.91
N GLY A 260 12.67 -3.70 3.59
CA GLY A 260 12.71 -2.57 4.54
C GLY A 260 13.61 -2.81 5.76
N MET A 261 14.70 -3.57 5.59
CA MET A 261 15.56 -4.02 6.70
C MET A 261 17.03 -3.98 6.30
N GLY A 262 17.88 -3.52 7.22
CA GLY A 262 19.34 -3.58 7.13
C GLY A 262 19.93 -4.60 8.11
N GLU A 263 21.23 -4.51 8.39
CA GLU A 263 21.98 -5.48 9.19
C GLU A 263 21.71 -5.40 10.71
N ASN A 264 21.05 -4.34 11.17
CA ASN A 264 20.97 -4.03 12.61
C ASN A 264 20.25 -5.11 13.43
N PHE A 265 19.28 -5.84 12.87
CA PHE A 265 18.57 -6.91 13.58
C PHE A 265 19.47 -8.08 13.97
N THR A 266 20.67 -8.19 13.36
CA THR A 266 21.67 -9.20 13.70
C THR A 266 22.32 -8.96 15.07
N ASN A 267 22.19 -7.74 15.60
CA ASN A 267 22.68 -7.35 16.91
C ASN A 267 21.58 -7.58 17.98
N PRO A 268 21.77 -8.48 18.97
CA PRO A 268 20.80 -8.67 20.05
C PRO A 268 20.62 -7.39 20.90
N ASN A 269 21.61 -6.50 20.91
CA ASN A 269 21.60 -5.22 21.62
C ASN A 269 21.29 -4.05 20.68
N TRP A 270 20.50 -4.26 19.62
CA TRP A 270 20.11 -3.18 18.72
C TRP A 270 19.31 -2.08 19.46
N ASP A 271 19.89 -0.88 19.56
CA ASP A 271 19.33 0.23 20.33
C ASP A 271 17.89 0.58 19.95
N ARG A 272 17.58 0.70 18.65
CA ARG A 272 16.22 1.04 18.19
C ARG A 272 15.17 0.03 18.66
N ARG A 273 15.52 -1.26 18.74
CA ARG A 273 14.64 -2.31 19.30
C ARG A 273 14.42 -2.09 20.79
N GLN A 274 15.46 -1.80 21.56
CA GLN A 274 15.35 -1.54 22.99
C GLN A 274 14.53 -0.28 23.28
N MET A 275 14.73 0.78 22.49
CA MET A 275 13.93 2.01 22.55
C MET A 275 12.46 1.74 22.23
N MET A 276 12.17 0.93 21.20
CA MET A 276 10.80 0.49 20.89
C MET A 276 10.18 -0.30 22.05
N TYR A 277 10.92 -1.27 22.63
CA TYR A 277 10.48 -2.00 23.81
C TYR A 277 10.07 -1.04 24.95
N GLU A 278 10.92 -0.07 25.27
CA GLU A 278 10.63 0.91 26.32
C GLU A 278 9.48 1.86 25.96
N ALA A 279 9.38 2.30 24.71
CA ALA A 279 8.33 3.19 24.25
C ALA A 279 6.94 2.52 24.40
N PHE A 280 6.83 1.24 24.01
CA PHE A 280 5.62 0.45 24.18
C PHE A 280 5.35 0.04 25.64
N ALA A 281 6.38 0.06 26.50
CA ALA A 281 6.25 -0.06 27.96
C ALA A 281 5.77 1.23 28.66
N GLY A 282 5.28 2.22 27.91
CA GLY A 282 4.79 3.49 28.45
C GLY A 282 5.85 4.58 28.59
N LYS A 283 7.10 4.35 28.20
CA LYS A 283 8.19 5.36 28.25
C LYS A 283 8.35 6.14 26.94
N SER A 284 7.32 6.25 26.11
CA SER A 284 7.39 6.92 24.80
C SER A 284 7.76 8.40 24.88
N SER A 285 7.60 9.06 26.03
CA SER A 285 8.06 10.43 26.27
C SER A 285 9.59 10.57 26.17
N LYS A 286 10.36 9.52 26.50
CA LYS A 286 11.82 9.48 26.37
C LYS A 286 12.30 9.41 24.92
N TYR A 287 11.43 9.01 24.00
CA TYR A 287 11.77 8.73 22.60
C TYR A 287 10.83 9.50 21.66
N PRO A 288 11.03 10.82 21.49
CA PRO A 288 10.18 11.66 20.64
C PRO A 288 9.96 11.09 19.23
N GLN A 289 11.00 10.52 18.62
CA GLN A 289 10.97 9.88 17.31
C GLN A 289 10.07 8.63 17.24
N LEU A 290 9.78 7.98 18.37
CA LEU A 290 8.93 6.80 18.44
C LEU A 290 7.49 7.12 18.85
N LYS A 291 7.18 8.38 19.21
CA LYS A 291 5.81 8.78 19.59
C LYS A 291 4.80 8.48 18.48
N GLY A 292 5.17 8.70 17.22
CA GLY A 292 4.32 8.39 16.07
C GLY A 292 3.96 6.91 15.98
N ALA A 293 4.92 6.00 16.23
CA ALA A 293 4.68 4.56 16.20
C ALA A 293 3.73 4.11 17.33
N VAL A 294 3.91 4.63 18.54
CA VAL A 294 3.04 4.32 19.68
C VAL A 294 1.64 4.92 19.47
N ALA A 295 1.55 6.15 18.96
CA ALA A 295 0.27 6.77 18.63
C ALA A 295 -0.48 6.01 17.54
N TYR A 296 0.23 5.56 16.50
CA TYR A 296 -0.34 4.74 15.45
C TYR A 296 -0.87 3.41 16.00
N ALA A 297 -0.07 2.70 16.81
CA ALA A 297 -0.51 1.46 17.44
C ALA A 297 -1.80 1.65 18.27
N LYS A 298 -1.87 2.72 19.06
CA LYS A 298 -3.08 3.09 19.80
C LYS A 298 -4.27 3.39 18.87
N SER A 299 -4.05 4.10 17.77
CA SER A 299 -5.13 4.45 16.82
C SER A 299 -5.78 3.25 16.15
N ILE A 300 -5.07 2.12 16.07
CA ILE A 300 -5.59 0.86 15.51
C ILE A 300 -5.94 -0.17 16.59
N ASN A 301 -5.98 0.25 17.87
CA ASN A 301 -6.22 -0.61 19.03
C ASN A 301 -5.26 -1.81 19.11
N ALA A 302 -4.01 -1.63 18.70
CA ALA A 302 -2.98 -2.66 18.90
C ALA A 302 -2.64 -2.77 20.40
N ASP A 303 -2.48 -4.02 20.87
CA ASP A 303 -2.12 -4.29 22.25
C ASP A 303 -0.65 -3.89 22.52
N THR A 304 -0.46 -2.84 23.30
CA THR A 304 0.89 -2.29 23.57
C THR A 304 1.76 -3.21 24.42
N LEU A 305 1.16 -4.04 25.29
CA LEU A 305 1.89 -5.02 26.09
C LEU A 305 2.44 -6.13 25.19
N VAL A 306 1.62 -6.59 24.24
CA VAL A 306 2.05 -7.56 23.24
C VAL A 306 3.10 -6.98 22.30
N MET A 307 2.94 -5.72 21.86
CA MET A 307 3.97 -5.03 21.07
C MET A 307 5.31 -4.95 21.82
N GLN A 308 5.28 -4.74 23.14
CA GLN A 308 6.47 -4.80 23.98
C GLN A 308 7.09 -6.20 23.97
N TYR A 309 6.31 -7.27 24.13
CA TYR A 309 6.83 -8.64 24.12
C TYR A 309 7.45 -9.03 22.77
N LEU A 310 6.83 -8.62 21.67
CA LEU A 310 7.36 -8.83 20.32
C LEU A 310 8.72 -8.17 20.10
N GLN A 311 9.03 -7.07 20.80
CA GLN A 311 10.36 -6.45 20.80
C GLN A 311 11.32 -7.15 21.76
N LYS A 312 10.86 -7.51 22.96
CA LYS A 312 11.66 -8.22 23.97
C LYS A 312 12.20 -9.54 23.43
N TYR A 313 11.35 -10.32 22.76
CA TYR A 313 11.66 -11.65 22.23
C TYR A 313 11.88 -11.67 20.72
N GLN A 314 12.27 -10.53 20.13
CA GLN A 314 12.62 -10.48 18.71
C GLN A 314 13.69 -11.54 18.39
N PRO A 315 13.50 -12.35 17.33
CA PRO A 315 14.51 -13.31 16.93
C PRO A 315 15.76 -12.60 16.41
N VAL A 316 16.91 -13.26 16.59
CA VAL A 316 18.21 -12.79 16.12
C VAL A 316 18.80 -13.84 15.20
N THR A 317 19.18 -13.41 13.99
CA THR A 317 20.03 -14.18 13.08
C THR A 317 21.38 -13.49 13.06
N THR A 318 22.40 -14.14 13.60
CA THR A 318 23.74 -13.59 13.70
C THR A 318 24.40 -13.44 12.33
N PRO A 319 25.42 -12.58 12.18
CA PRO A 319 26.19 -12.49 10.93
C PRO A 319 26.78 -13.83 10.49
N SER A 320 27.22 -14.67 11.44
CA SER A 320 27.74 -16.01 11.16
C SER A 320 26.67 -16.97 10.65
N GLU A 321 25.43 -16.87 11.12
CA GLU A 321 24.30 -17.61 10.54
C GLU A 321 23.98 -17.13 9.12
N LEU A 322 23.95 -15.81 8.88
CA LEU A 322 23.70 -15.23 7.57
C LEU A 322 24.75 -15.65 6.52
N LYS A 323 26.03 -15.70 6.91
CA LYS A 323 27.13 -16.16 6.04
C LYS A 323 27.02 -17.62 5.60
N ARG A 324 26.24 -18.45 6.32
CA ARG A 324 25.99 -19.86 5.96
C ARG A 324 24.79 -20.04 5.03
N ILE A 325 24.04 -18.98 4.74
CA ILE A 325 22.88 -19.05 3.86
C ILE A 325 23.35 -19.16 2.40
N ASN A 326 23.06 -20.30 1.77
CA ASN A 326 23.41 -20.57 0.38
C ASN A 326 22.22 -20.49 -0.60
N LYS A 327 21.10 -19.91 -0.14
CA LYS A 327 19.85 -19.73 -0.88
C LYS A 327 19.81 -18.34 -1.51
N PRO A 328 19.14 -18.12 -2.66
CA PRO A 328 18.96 -16.79 -3.23
C PRO A 328 18.19 -15.87 -2.28
N VAL A 329 18.71 -14.67 -2.05
CA VAL A 329 18.06 -13.65 -1.21
C VAL A 329 17.97 -12.32 -1.95
N LEU A 330 16.81 -11.68 -1.93
CA LEU A 330 16.66 -10.28 -2.31
C LEU A 330 16.54 -9.44 -1.05
N VAL A 331 17.46 -8.49 -0.87
CA VAL A 331 17.30 -7.41 0.11
C VAL A 331 16.77 -6.20 -0.65
N ILE A 332 15.60 -5.70 -0.25
CA ILE A 332 14.93 -4.61 -0.97
C ILE A 332 14.39 -3.56 0.00
N SER A 333 14.65 -2.29 -0.26
CA SER A 333 14.17 -1.20 0.60
C SER A 333 13.91 0.08 -0.18
N GLY A 334 13.21 1.01 0.46
CA GLY A 334 13.04 2.36 -0.04
C GLY A 334 14.39 3.07 -0.18
N ASN A 335 14.54 3.94 -1.17
CA ASN A 335 15.71 4.81 -1.32
C ASN A 335 15.79 5.88 -0.22
N GLU A 336 14.69 6.12 0.50
CA GLU A 336 14.62 7.00 1.68
C GLU A 336 14.56 6.21 3.00
N ASP A 337 14.60 4.87 2.95
CA ASP A 337 14.53 4.01 4.14
C ASP A 337 15.92 3.70 4.70
N PHE A 338 16.24 4.39 5.80
CA PHE A 338 17.49 4.23 6.57
C PHE A 338 17.23 3.85 8.04
N ASP A 339 15.98 3.49 8.37
CA ASP A 339 15.52 3.34 9.75
C ASP A 339 16.15 2.14 10.47
N ASN A 340 16.49 1.11 9.69
CA ASN A 340 16.83 -0.22 10.21
C ASN A 340 18.24 -0.69 9.79
N GLY A 341 19.14 0.25 9.47
CA GLY A 341 20.49 -0.04 8.97
C GLY A 341 20.59 0.08 7.44
N SER A 342 21.60 -0.56 6.85
CA SER A 342 21.84 -0.54 5.40
C SER A 342 21.48 -1.87 4.76
N ALA A 343 20.63 -1.80 3.73
CA ALA A 343 20.29 -2.94 2.89
C ALA A 343 21.55 -3.53 2.21
N GLU A 344 22.49 -2.67 1.83
CA GLU A 344 23.77 -3.04 1.21
C GLU A 344 24.66 -3.81 2.20
N LYS A 345 24.77 -3.34 3.45
CA LYS A 345 25.51 -4.05 4.49
C LYS A 345 24.88 -5.40 4.82
N LEU A 346 23.55 -5.49 4.88
CA LEU A 346 22.87 -6.78 5.05
C LEU A 346 23.14 -7.72 3.88
N THR A 347 23.10 -7.20 2.65
CA THR A 347 23.40 -7.97 1.43
C THR A 347 24.82 -8.55 1.49
N ALA A 348 25.81 -7.75 1.91
CA ALA A 348 27.19 -8.19 2.03
C ALA A 348 27.41 -9.33 3.05
N LEU A 349 26.48 -9.55 3.98
CA LEU A 349 26.54 -10.66 4.95
C LEU A 349 26.04 -11.99 4.39
N ILE A 350 25.33 -12.00 3.26
CA ILE A 350 24.64 -13.17 2.72
C ILE A 350 25.23 -13.51 1.35
N PRO A 351 25.88 -14.68 1.18
CA PRO A 351 26.65 -15.02 -0.03
C PRO A 351 25.93 -14.89 -1.37
N LYS A 352 24.63 -15.21 -1.41
CA LYS A 352 23.80 -15.15 -2.62
C LYS A 352 22.72 -14.07 -2.56
N ALA A 353 22.95 -13.03 -1.76
CA ALA A 353 22.04 -11.90 -1.72
C ALA A 353 22.31 -10.89 -2.84
N ILE A 354 21.24 -10.26 -3.32
CA ILE A 354 21.28 -9.06 -4.14
C ILE A 354 20.53 -7.93 -3.43
N CYS A 355 20.96 -6.69 -3.67
CA CYS A 355 20.33 -5.49 -3.11
C CYS A 355 19.54 -4.73 -4.17
N LYS A 356 18.35 -4.25 -3.83
CA LYS A 356 17.56 -3.33 -4.65
C LYS A 356 17.04 -2.16 -3.81
N ARG A 357 17.19 -0.95 -4.35
CA ARG A 357 16.52 0.25 -3.84
C ARG A 357 15.40 0.64 -4.79
N VAL A 358 14.24 0.94 -4.25
CA VAL A 358 13.07 1.43 -5.00
C VAL A 358 12.57 2.74 -4.41
N PRO A 359 11.82 3.58 -5.14
CA PRO A 359 11.32 4.84 -4.61
C PRO A 359 10.44 4.65 -3.38
N GLY A 360 10.67 5.48 -2.35
CA GLY A 360 9.83 5.56 -1.15
C GLY A 360 10.61 5.41 0.15
N ASN A 361 9.86 5.49 1.25
CA ASN A 361 10.36 5.35 2.61
C ASN A 361 9.85 4.06 3.25
N HIS A 362 10.20 3.84 4.53
CA HIS A 362 9.86 2.61 5.26
C HIS A 362 8.35 2.29 5.23
N ASN A 363 7.50 3.30 5.28
CA ASN A 363 6.05 3.14 5.49
C ASN A 363 5.23 2.97 4.21
N ASN A 364 5.78 3.27 3.03
CA ASN A 364 5.02 3.20 1.78
C ASN A 364 5.63 2.24 0.74
N THR A 365 6.94 1.98 0.81
CA THR A 365 7.68 1.22 -0.21
C THR A 365 7.05 -0.15 -0.49
N HIS A 366 6.72 -0.91 0.54
CA HIS A 366 6.13 -2.25 0.45
C HIS A 366 4.82 -2.34 -0.36
N SER A 367 4.10 -1.21 -0.48
CA SER A 367 2.82 -1.12 -1.17
C SER A 367 2.94 -0.58 -2.60
N SER A 368 4.15 -0.23 -3.03
CA SER A 368 4.41 0.37 -4.34
C SER A 368 4.49 -0.67 -5.45
N VAL A 369 4.11 -0.26 -6.66
CA VAL A 369 4.27 -1.08 -7.87
C VAL A 369 5.74 -1.40 -8.12
N ALA A 370 6.65 -0.44 -7.92
CA ALA A 370 8.08 -0.65 -8.10
C ALA A 370 8.62 -1.78 -7.22
N PHE A 371 8.21 -1.80 -5.95
CA PHE A 371 8.57 -2.86 -5.02
C PHE A 371 8.04 -4.23 -5.48
N ALA A 372 6.75 -4.30 -5.84
CA ALA A 372 6.16 -5.55 -6.31
C ALA A 372 6.83 -6.08 -7.60
N THR A 373 7.18 -5.20 -8.54
CA THR A 373 7.87 -5.55 -9.78
C THR A 373 9.24 -6.18 -9.51
N GLU A 374 10.08 -5.56 -8.67
CA GLU A 374 11.39 -6.12 -8.33
C GLU A 374 11.28 -7.46 -7.60
N VAL A 375 10.31 -7.60 -6.69
CA VAL A 375 10.02 -8.86 -6.00
C VAL A 375 9.66 -9.96 -7.00
N ILE A 376 8.75 -9.69 -7.93
CA ILE A 376 8.32 -10.67 -8.94
C ILE A 376 9.47 -11.03 -9.88
N ASN A 377 10.28 -10.06 -10.29
CA ASN A 377 11.45 -10.31 -11.16
C ASN A 377 12.49 -11.21 -10.50
N PHE A 378 12.70 -11.07 -9.19
CA PHE A 378 13.60 -11.95 -8.44
C PHE A 378 13.04 -13.36 -8.24
N LEU A 379 11.72 -13.47 -8.06
CA LEU A 379 11.05 -14.74 -7.79
C LEU A 379 10.88 -15.60 -9.04
N LYS A 380 10.76 -15.01 -10.23
CA LYS A 380 10.96 -15.71 -11.52
C LYS A 380 12.32 -16.39 -11.56
#